data_AF-A0AAW1UYM5-F1
#
_entry.id   AF-A0AAW1UYM5-F1
#
_cell.length_a   1.000
_cell.length_b   1.000
_cell.length_c   1.000
_cell.angle_alpha   90.00
_cell.angle_beta   90.00
_cell.angle_gamma   90.00
#
_symmetry.space_group_name_H-M   'P 1'
#
loop_
_entity.id
_entity.type
_entity.pdbx_description
1 polymer ?
#
loop_
_entity_poly.entity_id
_entity_poly.type
_entity_poly.pdbx_seq_one_letter_code
_entity_poly.pdbx_strand_id
1 'polypeptide(L)'
;MQAMENKLTAAKYIFPIQTADGKNGYTPAKETAVCSQPQRPKDLKLVESTADVNPVLLQVLADCTLEVHDDSENTESRGVSRLFSFLQILTAMFGSFAHGGNDVSNAIGPLVTLWLIYTEGGVQQKSETPLYILLFGGFGISVGLWLWGRRVIQTIGEDLTTITPSTGFTIEIGAAFTVLLASKVGIPISTTHCKVGSVVFVGYFSTSKKGVDWSLFRNIIFAWAVTVPISAMLSAGIMFSLRWAILL
;
A
#
# COMPACT_ATOMS: atom_id res chain seq x y z
N MET A 1 7.09 11.71 32.79
CA MET A 1 5.77 11.52 32.13
C MET A 1 5.28 12.80 31.47
N GLN A 2 5.36 13.97 32.11
CA GLN A 2 4.94 15.26 31.52
C GLN A 2 5.69 15.71 30.25
N ALA A 3 6.96 15.33 30.09
CA ALA A 3 7.74 15.62 28.87
C ALA A 3 7.33 14.79 27.64
N MET A 4 6.63 13.66 27.86
CA MET A 4 6.16 12.78 26.78
C MET A 4 4.77 13.22 26.28
N GLU A 5 3.89 13.67 27.18
CA GLU A 5 2.58 14.26 26.83
C GLU A 5 2.73 15.54 25.98
N ASN A 6 3.74 16.38 26.26
CA ASN A 6 4.00 17.57 25.46
C ASN A 6 4.49 17.25 24.04
N LYS A 7 5.16 16.11 23.81
CA LYS A 7 5.58 15.68 22.47
C LYS A 7 4.43 15.07 21.66
N LEU A 8 3.53 14.34 22.32
CA LEU A 8 2.28 13.85 21.70
C LEU A 8 1.34 15.02 21.34
N THR A 9 1.28 16.05 22.17
CA THR A 9 0.48 17.25 21.90
C THR A 9 1.05 18.07 20.74
N ALA A 10 2.38 18.15 20.59
CA ALA A 10 3.02 18.84 19.46
C ALA A 10 2.84 18.12 18.11
N ALA A 11 2.80 16.78 18.10
CA ALA A 11 2.54 16.00 16.88
C ALA A 11 1.12 16.23 16.32
N LYS A 12 0.16 16.57 17.19
CA LYS A 12 -1.23 16.88 16.82
C LYS A 12 -1.38 18.20 16.05
N TYR A 13 -0.40 19.10 16.10
CA TYR A 13 -0.42 20.39 15.39
C TYR A 13 0.38 20.41 14.08
N ILE A 14 1.16 19.36 13.77
CA ILE A 14 1.93 19.26 12.53
C ILE A 14 1.08 18.68 11.39
N PHE A 15 0.03 17.92 11.72
CA PHE A 15 -0.92 17.37 10.75
C PHE A 15 -2.34 17.69 11.20
N PRO A 16 -3.01 18.72 10.63
CA PRO A 16 -4.42 18.92 10.91
C PRO A 16 -5.18 17.69 10.39
N ILE A 17 -5.71 16.89 11.31
CA ILE A 17 -6.79 15.96 11.02
C ILE A 17 -7.91 16.85 10.45
N GLN A 18 -8.25 16.66 9.17
CA GLN A 18 -9.48 17.21 8.65
C GLN A 18 -10.63 16.49 9.35
N THR A 19 -11.07 17.06 10.47
CA THR A 19 -12.36 16.74 11.06
C THR A 19 -13.42 17.03 10.01
N ALA A 20 -14.29 16.06 9.76
CA ALA A 20 -15.29 16.08 8.71
C ALA A 20 -16.37 17.13 8.98
N ASP A 21 -16.10 18.38 8.61
CA ASP A 21 -17.15 19.40 8.46
C ASP A 21 -17.68 19.39 7.03
N GLY A 22 -18.76 18.63 6.85
CA GLY A 22 -19.94 19.09 6.13
C GLY A 22 -19.82 19.29 4.62
N LYS A 23 -19.83 18.18 3.88
CA LYS A 23 -20.68 17.96 2.67
C LYS A 23 -20.27 16.63 2.02
N ASN A 24 -21.01 15.56 2.36
CA ASN A 24 -21.52 14.53 1.44
C ASN A 24 -21.96 13.28 2.25
N GLY A 25 -23.27 13.16 2.47
CA GLY A 25 -23.97 11.87 2.36
C GLY A 25 -23.81 10.78 3.44
N TYR A 26 -23.43 11.09 4.68
CA TYR A 26 -23.43 10.08 5.76
C TYR A 26 -24.63 10.27 6.71
N THR A 27 -25.57 9.33 6.72
CA THR A 27 -26.59 9.21 7.77
C THR A 27 -26.06 8.30 8.89
N PRO A 28 -25.89 8.78 10.13
CA PRO A 28 -25.54 7.90 11.24
C PRO A 28 -26.70 6.96 11.56
N ALA A 29 -26.40 5.68 11.78
CA ALA A 29 -27.39 4.68 12.18
C ALA A 29 -28.01 5.05 13.53
N LYS A 30 -29.35 4.96 13.62
CA LYS A 30 -30.13 5.26 14.82
C LYS A 30 -29.78 4.29 15.95
N GLU A 31 -29.41 4.87 17.08
CA GLU A 31 -29.34 4.24 18.40
C GLU A 31 -30.70 3.62 18.74
N THR A 32 -30.80 2.30 18.61
CA THR A 32 -31.91 1.51 19.16
C THR A 32 -31.30 0.40 20.00
N ALA A 33 -31.21 0.67 21.30
CA ALA A 33 -30.74 -0.27 22.30
C ALA A 33 -31.72 -1.45 22.41
N VAL A 34 -31.24 -2.67 22.11
CA VAL A 34 -31.72 -3.91 22.72
C VAL A 34 -30.50 -4.60 23.29
N CYS A 35 -30.28 -4.38 24.59
CA CYS A 35 -29.29 -5.09 25.39
C CYS A 35 -29.75 -6.55 25.57
N SER A 36 -29.07 -7.48 24.92
CA SER A 36 -29.08 -8.89 25.31
C SER A 36 -27.66 -9.28 25.73
N GLN A 37 -27.50 -9.54 27.03
CA GLN A 37 -26.27 -10.01 27.66
C GLN A 37 -25.85 -11.36 27.06
N PRO A 38 -24.60 -11.57 26.58
CA PRO A 38 -24.14 -12.92 26.26
C PRO A 38 -23.73 -13.65 27.53
N GLN A 39 -24.36 -14.80 27.77
CA GLN A 39 -24.07 -15.70 28.89
C GLN A 39 -22.64 -16.26 28.79
N ARG A 40 -21.98 -16.32 29.96
CA ARG A 40 -20.61 -16.80 30.17
C ARG A 40 -20.54 -18.34 30.06
N PRO A 41 -19.81 -18.95 29.10
CA PRO A 41 -19.52 -20.37 29.17
C PRO A 41 -18.49 -20.63 30.27
N LYS A 42 -18.84 -21.55 31.16
CA LYS A 42 -17.96 -22.14 32.17
C LYS A 42 -16.97 -23.05 31.44
N ASP A 43 -15.78 -23.22 32.01
CA ASP A 43 -14.69 -24.13 31.60
C ASP A 43 -13.54 -23.46 30.85
N LEU A 44 -12.68 -22.75 31.61
CA LEU A 44 -11.38 -22.28 31.15
C LEU A 44 -10.28 -23.07 31.89
N LYS A 45 -9.66 -24.04 31.21
CA LYS A 45 -8.38 -24.59 31.65
C LYS A 45 -7.27 -23.60 31.31
N LEU A 46 -6.59 -23.13 32.36
CA LEU A 46 -5.35 -22.39 32.30
C LEU A 46 -4.28 -23.25 31.62
N VAL A 47 -3.73 -22.77 30.50
CA VAL A 47 -2.41 -23.21 30.03
C VAL A 47 -1.48 -22.04 30.24
N GLU A 48 -0.85 -22.11 31.40
CA GLU A 48 0.32 -21.34 31.79
C GLU A 48 1.53 -21.91 31.02
N SER A 49 2.16 -21.10 30.19
CA SER A 49 3.57 -21.27 29.81
C SER A 49 4.08 -19.97 29.19
N THR A 50 4.43 -19.03 30.06
CA THR A 50 5.29 -17.90 29.73
C THR A 50 6.73 -18.32 29.93
N ALA A 51 7.50 -18.42 28.85
CA ALA A 51 8.95 -18.39 28.91
C ALA A 51 9.49 -17.48 27.79
N ASP A 52 9.96 -16.32 28.25
CA ASP A 52 10.94 -15.41 27.66
C ASP A 52 10.60 -14.67 26.35
N VAL A 53 9.85 -13.57 26.47
CA VAL A 53 9.86 -12.51 25.45
C VAL A 53 10.02 -11.17 26.15
N ASN A 54 11.06 -10.41 25.75
CA ASN A 54 11.46 -9.15 26.35
C ASN A 54 10.28 -8.15 26.40
N PRO A 55 9.93 -7.56 27.56
CA PRO A 55 8.75 -6.70 27.70
C PRO A 55 8.79 -5.48 26.78
N VAL A 56 9.98 -5.01 26.41
CA VAL A 56 10.16 -3.90 25.46
C VAL A 56 9.73 -4.28 24.04
N LEU A 57 9.97 -5.54 23.63
CA LEU A 57 9.56 -6.01 22.29
C LEU A 57 8.05 -6.20 22.23
N LEU A 58 7.42 -6.69 23.31
CA LEU A 58 5.96 -6.75 23.41
C LEU A 58 5.33 -5.36 23.42
N GLN A 59 6.01 -4.36 23.95
CA GLN A 59 5.50 -2.99 24.00
C GLN A 59 5.65 -2.28 22.64
N VAL A 60 6.76 -2.51 21.92
CA VAL A 60 6.94 -2.06 20.53
C VAL A 60 5.98 -2.79 19.58
N LEU A 61 5.72 -4.09 19.80
CA LEU A 61 4.71 -4.84 19.05
C LEU A 61 3.27 -4.43 19.43
N ALA A 62 3.02 -4.05 20.69
CA ALA A 62 1.71 -3.60 21.15
C ALA A 62 1.38 -2.18 20.67
N ASP A 63 2.34 -1.25 20.66
CA ASP A 63 2.14 0.11 20.14
C ASP A 63 1.90 0.11 18.62
N CYS A 64 2.39 -0.89 17.89
CA CYS A 64 2.06 -1.07 16.48
C CYS A 64 0.67 -1.68 16.22
N THR A 65 -0.07 -2.09 17.26
CA THR A 65 -1.35 -2.84 17.13
C THR A 65 -2.63 -2.09 17.54
N LEU A 66 -2.56 -0.77 17.75
CA LEU A 66 -3.74 0.07 17.98
C LEU A 66 -3.74 1.13 16.85
N GLU A 67 -4.56 1.05 15.80
CA GLU A 67 -6.02 1.01 15.80
C GLU A 67 -6.52 0.02 14.73
N VAL A 68 -7.12 -1.10 15.15
CA VAL A 68 -7.95 -1.91 14.25
C VAL A 68 -9.40 -1.65 14.64
N HIS A 69 -10.08 -0.84 13.84
CA HIS A 69 -11.51 -0.63 13.94
C HIS A 69 -12.21 -1.96 13.57
N ASP A 70 -12.68 -2.66 14.59
CA ASP A 70 -13.33 -3.97 14.50
C ASP A 70 -14.82 -3.78 14.20
N ASP A 71 -15.16 -3.73 12.92
CA ASP A 71 -16.54 -3.90 12.44
C ASP A 71 -16.51 -4.65 11.10
N SER A 72 -16.21 -5.95 11.14
CA SER A 72 -16.65 -6.84 10.06
C SER A 72 -16.99 -8.22 10.61
N GLU A 73 -18.18 -8.68 10.23
CA GLU A 73 -18.88 -9.89 10.61
C GLU A 73 -18.16 -11.17 10.11
N ASN A 74 -16.92 -11.38 10.56
CA ASN A 74 -16.16 -12.62 10.42
C ASN A 74 -15.23 -12.72 11.62
N THR A 75 -15.67 -13.42 12.66
CA THR A 75 -14.90 -13.63 13.89
C THR A 75 -13.69 -14.53 13.62
N GLU A 76 -12.65 -13.97 13.01
CA GLU A 76 -11.33 -14.58 12.96
C GLU A 76 -10.89 -14.87 14.39
N SER A 77 -10.52 -16.11 14.68
CA SER A 77 -10.05 -16.47 16.01
C SER A 77 -8.87 -15.56 16.37
N ARG A 78 -8.88 -14.98 17.58
CA ARG A 78 -7.85 -14.03 18.04
C ARG A 78 -6.41 -14.54 17.88
N GLY A 79 -6.22 -15.87 17.88
CA GLY A 79 -4.94 -16.50 17.60
C GLY A 79 -4.54 -16.43 16.11
N VAL A 80 -5.49 -16.66 15.20
CA VAL A 80 -5.30 -16.61 13.75
C VAL A 80 -5.00 -15.18 13.30
N SER A 81 -5.78 -14.19 13.76
CA SER A 81 -5.54 -12.77 13.44
C SER A 81 -4.14 -12.31 13.84
N ARG A 82 -3.64 -12.71 15.02
CA ARG A 82 -2.28 -12.38 15.49
C ARG A 82 -1.19 -13.00 14.61
N LEU A 83 -1.35 -14.28 14.25
CA LEU A 83 -0.40 -14.96 13.37
C LEU A 83 -0.37 -14.32 11.98
N PHE A 84 -1.54 -14.09 11.38
CA PHE A 84 -1.64 -13.49 10.05
C PHE A 84 -1.23 -12.01 10.03
N SER A 85 -1.40 -11.26 11.13
CA SER A 85 -0.89 -9.88 11.23
C SER A 85 0.63 -9.86 11.15
N PHE A 86 1.31 -10.75 11.87
CA PHE A 86 2.76 -10.89 11.78
C PHE A 86 3.21 -11.31 10.37
N LEU A 87 2.57 -12.32 9.79
CA LEU A 87 2.86 -12.76 8.43
C LEU A 87 2.61 -11.66 7.39
N GLN A 88 1.55 -10.87 7.58
CA GLN A 88 1.17 -9.80 6.68
C GLN A 88 2.19 -8.66 6.68
N ILE A 89 2.76 -8.31 7.84
CA ILE A 89 3.84 -7.32 7.91
C ILE A 89 5.06 -7.83 7.14
N LEU A 90 5.43 -9.10 7.33
CA LEU A 90 6.56 -9.70 6.62
C LEU A 90 6.34 -9.72 5.09
N THR A 91 5.16 -10.11 4.63
CA THR A 91 4.83 -10.10 3.19
C THR A 91 4.74 -8.69 2.64
N ALA A 92 4.21 -7.72 3.40
CA ALA A 92 4.17 -6.32 2.99
C ALA A 92 5.59 -5.72 2.85
N MET A 93 6.52 -6.05 3.74
CA MET A 93 7.92 -5.64 3.63
C MET A 93 8.59 -6.22 2.37
N PHE A 94 8.41 -7.52 2.14
CA PHE A 94 8.95 -8.19 0.95
C PHE A 94 8.34 -7.62 -0.34
N GLY A 95 7.02 -7.44 -0.36
CA GLY A 95 6.28 -6.85 -1.47
C GLY A 95 6.72 -5.41 -1.74
N SER A 96 6.92 -4.60 -0.70
CA SER A 96 7.44 -3.22 -0.83
C SER A 96 8.85 -3.19 -1.42
N PHE A 97 9.73 -4.13 -1.04
CA PHE A 97 11.08 -4.21 -1.60
C PHE A 97 11.04 -4.56 -3.10
N ALA A 98 10.28 -5.61 -3.47
CA ALA A 98 10.13 -6.02 -4.86
C ALA A 98 9.44 -4.96 -5.72
N HIS A 99 8.41 -4.29 -5.19
CA HIS A 99 7.72 -3.20 -5.87
C HIS A 99 8.63 -1.99 -6.05
N GLY A 100 9.35 -1.59 -4.99
CA GLY A 100 10.29 -0.47 -5.02
C GLY A 100 11.37 -0.65 -6.08
N GLY A 101 11.95 -1.86 -6.23
CA GLY A 101 12.96 -2.13 -7.26
C GLY A 101 12.44 -1.94 -8.70
N ASN A 102 11.19 -2.35 -8.95
CA ASN A 102 10.54 -2.16 -10.25
C ASN A 102 10.25 -0.68 -10.52
N ASP A 103 9.76 0.06 -9.52
CA ASP A 103 9.38 1.47 -9.67
C ASP A 103 10.61 2.38 -9.79
N VAL A 104 11.70 2.06 -9.06
CA VAL A 104 13.01 2.72 -9.22
C VAL A 104 13.49 2.60 -10.67
N SER A 105 13.37 1.41 -11.27
CA SER A 105 13.80 1.18 -12.65
C SER A 105 13.00 2.01 -13.66
N ASN A 106 11.68 2.14 -13.45
CA ASN A 106 10.81 2.95 -14.30
C ASN A 106 11.12 4.45 -14.20
N ALA A 107 11.43 4.96 -13.00
CA ALA A 107 11.72 6.37 -12.78
C ALA A 107 13.14 6.77 -13.23
N ILE A 108 14.13 5.92 -12.92
CA ILE A 108 15.55 6.20 -13.15
C ILE A 108 16.00 5.82 -14.57
N GLY A 109 15.32 4.90 -15.25
CA GLY A 109 15.72 4.40 -16.57
C GLY A 109 16.11 5.50 -17.56
N PRO A 110 15.26 6.51 -17.81
CA PRO A 110 15.60 7.63 -18.71
C PRO A 110 16.82 8.45 -18.24
N LEU A 111 16.99 8.65 -16.93
CA LEU A 111 18.12 9.39 -16.35
C LEU A 111 19.44 8.62 -16.57
N VAL A 112 19.41 7.30 -16.39
CA VAL A 112 20.58 6.43 -16.65
C VAL A 112 20.93 6.42 -18.12
N THR A 113 19.94 6.35 -19.02
CA THR A 113 20.17 6.46 -20.46
C THR A 113 20.84 7.79 -20.81
N LEU A 114 20.39 8.91 -20.24
CA LEU A 114 21.02 10.21 -20.47
C LEU A 114 22.46 10.24 -19.97
N TRP A 115 22.73 9.68 -18.80
CA TRP A 115 24.07 9.60 -18.23
C TRP A 115 25.02 8.76 -19.10
N LEU A 116 24.56 7.60 -19.60
CA LEU A 116 25.34 6.73 -20.48
C LEU A 116 25.67 7.41 -21.82
N ILE A 117 24.71 8.12 -22.41
CA ILE A 117 24.96 8.89 -23.65
C ILE A 117 26.00 9.98 -23.40
N TYR A 118 25.94 10.65 -22.24
CA TYR A 118 26.88 11.71 -21.89
C TYR A 118 28.31 11.18 -21.65
N THR A 119 28.47 10.01 -21.02
CA THR A 119 29.79 9.47 -20.66
C THR A 119 30.42 8.61 -21.75
N GLU A 120 29.64 7.76 -22.42
CA GLU A 120 30.13 6.78 -23.39
C GLU A 120 29.91 7.21 -24.86
N GLY A 121 29.14 8.28 -25.09
CA GLY A 121 28.82 8.76 -26.44
C GLY A 121 27.93 7.80 -27.24
N GLY A 122 27.29 6.83 -26.58
CA GLY A 122 26.47 5.80 -27.21
C GLY A 122 25.33 5.34 -26.32
N VAL A 123 24.31 4.72 -26.93
CA VAL A 123 23.11 4.19 -26.25
C VAL A 123 23.34 2.74 -25.78
N GLN A 124 24.46 2.12 -26.16
CA GLN A 124 24.74 0.74 -25.79
C GLN A 124 25.15 0.67 -24.32
N GLN A 125 24.38 -0.09 -23.55
CA GLN A 125 24.57 -0.29 -22.12
C GLN A 125 25.77 -1.21 -21.88
N LYS A 126 26.99 -0.70 -22.06
CA LYS A 126 28.24 -1.44 -21.86
C LYS A 126 28.76 -1.37 -20.42
N SER A 127 28.42 -0.31 -19.68
CA SER A 127 28.79 -0.17 -18.26
C SER A 127 27.64 -0.47 -17.31
N GLU A 128 28.01 -0.88 -16.10
CA GLU A 128 27.09 -1.01 -14.98
C GLU A 128 26.53 0.34 -14.55
N THR A 129 25.25 0.35 -14.17
CA THR A 129 24.60 1.58 -13.71
C THR A 129 25.17 2.01 -12.35
N PRO A 130 25.60 3.27 -12.19
CA PRO A 130 26.19 3.72 -10.94
C PRO A 130 25.19 3.71 -9.77
N LEU A 131 25.61 3.15 -8.64
CA LEU A 131 24.78 2.99 -7.44
C LEU A 131 24.22 4.32 -6.90
N TYR A 132 24.95 5.43 -7.02
CA TYR A 132 24.48 6.73 -6.52
C TYR A 132 23.22 7.23 -7.25
N ILE A 133 23.07 6.91 -8.55
CA ILE A 133 21.85 7.25 -9.29
C ILE A 133 20.68 6.43 -8.76
N LEU A 134 20.88 5.12 -8.53
CA LEU A 134 19.88 4.24 -7.94
C LEU A 134 19.43 4.73 -6.56
N LEU A 135 20.39 5.12 -5.70
CA LEU A 135 20.09 5.68 -4.38
C LEU A 135 19.27 6.97 -4.48
N PHE A 136 19.57 7.84 -5.46
CA PHE A 136 18.81 9.06 -5.68
C PHE A 136 17.33 8.79 -6.00
N GLY A 137 17.02 7.87 -6.92
CA GLY A 137 15.61 7.57 -7.19
C GLY A 137 14.92 6.76 -6.09
N GLY A 138 15.65 5.90 -5.36
CA GLY A 138 15.11 5.24 -4.16
C GLY A 138 14.71 6.25 -3.09
N PHE A 139 15.54 7.27 -2.86
CA PHE A 139 15.22 8.39 -1.97
C PHE A 139 14.02 9.19 -2.48
N GLY A 140 13.99 9.51 -3.78
CA GLY A 140 12.88 10.24 -4.42
C GLY A 140 11.53 9.53 -4.27
N ILE A 141 11.47 8.21 -4.49
CA ILE A 141 10.26 7.41 -4.30
C ILE A 141 9.84 7.40 -2.83
N SER A 142 10.80 7.24 -1.90
CA SER A 142 10.52 7.25 -0.46
C SER A 142 9.88 8.57 -0.01
N VAL A 143 10.42 9.70 -0.47
CA VAL A 143 9.87 11.04 -0.19
C VAL A 143 8.50 11.22 -0.85
N GLY A 144 8.32 10.77 -2.09
CA GLY A 144 7.04 10.85 -2.80
C GLY A 144 5.93 10.05 -2.11
N LEU A 145 6.24 8.82 -1.66
CA LEU A 145 5.32 7.99 -0.89
C LEU A 145 4.96 8.65 0.45
N TRP A 146 5.92 9.28 1.12
CA TRP A 146 5.67 9.97 2.38
C TRP A 146 4.72 11.18 2.21
N LEU A 147 4.86 11.96 1.14
CA LEU A 147 4.06 13.16 0.89
C LEU A 147 2.66 12.85 0.33
N TRP A 148 2.55 11.93 -0.64
CA TRP A 148 1.30 11.67 -1.38
C TRP A 148 0.78 10.23 -1.29
N GLY A 149 1.57 9.29 -0.76
CA GLY A 149 1.22 7.87 -0.73
C GLY A 149 -0.01 7.54 0.10
N ARG A 150 -0.30 8.31 1.17
CA ARG A 150 -1.43 7.99 2.07
C ARG A 150 -2.77 7.88 1.33
N ARG A 151 -3.01 8.73 0.33
CA ARG A 151 -4.28 8.74 -0.39
C ARG A 151 -4.48 7.45 -1.18
N VAL A 152 -3.41 6.97 -1.82
CA VAL A 152 -3.44 5.72 -2.58
C VAL A 152 -3.60 4.52 -1.65
N ILE A 153 -2.93 4.52 -0.50
CA ILE A 153 -3.04 3.46 0.52
C ILE A 153 -4.47 3.40 1.07
N GLN A 154 -5.08 4.55 1.38
CA GLN A 154 -6.47 4.63 1.84
C GLN A 154 -7.45 4.10 0.79
N THR A 155 -7.30 4.51 -0.47
CA THR A 155 -8.18 4.06 -1.55
C THR A 155 -8.13 2.54 -1.78
N ILE A 156 -6.97 1.91 -1.64
CA ILE A 156 -6.83 0.47 -1.84
C ILE A 156 -7.21 -0.31 -0.56
N GLY A 157 -6.88 0.22 0.62
CA GLY A 157 -7.02 -0.48 1.90
C GLY A 157 -8.39 -0.36 2.56
N GLU A 158 -9.13 0.71 2.28
CA GLU A 158 -10.41 1.01 2.91
C GLU A 158 -11.52 1.23 1.88
N ASP A 159 -11.29 2.07 0.87
CA ASP A 159 -12.37 2.49 -0.05
C ASP A 159 -12.76 1.38 -1.06
N LEU A 160 -11.82 0.52 -1.48
CA LEU A 160 -12.07 -0.49 -2.51
C LEU A 160 -12.72 -1.77 -1.95
N THR A 161 -12.25 -2.25 -0.80
CA THR A 161 -12.78 -3.42 -0.07
C THR A 161 -12.22 -3.40 1.35
N THR A 162 -12.96 -3.94 2.31
CA THR A 162 -12.47 -4.11 3.68
C THR A 162 -11.40 -5.21 3.74
N ILE A 163 -10.22 -4.87 4.28
CA ILE A 163 -9.07 -5.79 4.37
C ILE A 163 -8.84 -6.23 5.81
N THR A 164 -8.85 -7.54 6.04
CA THR A 164 -8.41 -8.19 7.30
C THR A 164 -6.96 -8.70 7.17
N PRO A 165 -6.24 -8.99 8.27
CA PRO A 165 -4.87 -9.50 8.19
C PRO A 165 -4.71 -10.78 7.35
N SER A 166 -5.67 -11.71 7.40
CA SER A 166 -5.67 -12.95 6.63
C SER A 166 -5.90 -12.72 5.13
N THR A 167 -6.84 -11.84 4.79
CA THR A 167 -7.12 -11.46 3.39
C THR A 167 -5.98 -10.61 2.81
N GLY A 168 -5.41 -9.70 3.59
CA GLY A 168 -4.24 -8.90 3.21
C GLY A 168 -3.03 -9.76 2.84
N PHE A 169 -2.72 -10.79 3.64
CA PHE A 169 -1.66 -11.75 3.34
C PHE A 169 -1.92 -12.47 2.02
N THR A 170 -3.15 -12.91 1.81
CA THR A 170 -3.57 -13.61 0.58
C THR A 170 -3.45 -12.71 -0.65
N ILE A 171 -3.84 -11.43 -0.53
CA ILE A 171 -3.71 -10.43 -1.59
C ILE A 171 -2.25 -10.22 -1.97
N GLU A 172 -1.37 -10.05 -0.99
CA GLU A 172 0.05 -9.79 -1.24
C GLU A 172 0.73 -10.98 -1.92
N ILE A 173 0.47 -12.21 -1.45
CA ILE A 173 1.00 -13.43 -2.05
C ILE A 173 0.44 -13.64 -3.46
N GLY A 174 -0.85 -13.42 -3.69
CA GLY A 174 -1.45 -13.55 -5.03
C GLY A 174 -0.85 -12.56 -6.03
N ALA A 175 -0.67 -11.30 -5.62
CA ALA A 175 -0.05 -10.28 -6.46
C ALA A 175 1.42 -10.62 -6.73
N ALA A 176 2.19 -10.97 -5.69
CA ALA A 176 3.61 -11.32 -5.81
C ALA A 176 3.84 -12.56 -6.69
N PHE A 177 2.99 -13.58 -6.56
CA PHE A 177 3.06 -14.79 -7.39
C PHE A 177 2.85 -14.46 -8.88
N THR A 178 1.86 -13.61 -9.18
CA THR A 178 1.60 -13.14 -10.56
C THR A 178 2.79 -12.39 -11.13
N VAL A 179 3.36 -11.47 -10.34
CA VAL A 179 4.56 -10.72 -10.71
C VAL A 179 5.73 -11.65 -10.99
N LEU A 180 6.00 -12.58 -10.09
CA LEU A 180 7.11 -13.52 -10.21
C LEU A 180 7.00 -14.38 -11.47
N LEU A 181 5.79 -14.89 -11.77
CA LEU A 181 5.55 -15.66 -12.99
C LEU A 181 5.80 -14.83 -14.25
N ALA A 182 5.28 -13.60 -14.32
CA ALA A 182 5.51 -12.76 -15.48
C ALA A 182 6.99 -12.37 -15.64
N SER A 183 7.68 -12.08 -14.52
CA SER A 183 9.12 -11.80 -14.52
C SER A 183 9.93 -13.02 -15.00
N LYS A 184 9.54 -14.24 -14.65
CA LYS A 184 10.17 -15.47 -15.15
C LYS A 184 10.00 -15.66 -16.66
N VAL A 185 8.89 -15.19 -17.23
CA VAL A 185 8.62 -15.20 -18.67
C VAL A 185 9.25 -13.97 -19.38
N GLY A 186 9.74 -12.99 -18.62
CA GLY A 186 10.37 -11.78 -19.16
C GLY A 186 9.38 -10.73 -19.67
N ILE A 187 8.11 -10.81 -19.27
CA ILE A 187 7.08 -9.85 -19.71
C ILE A 187 7.04 -8.69 -18.70
N PRO A 188 7.18 -7.43 -19.15
CA PRO A 188 6.99 -6.27 -18.28
C PRO A 188 5.51 -6.16 -17.91
N ILE A 189 5.21 -6.26 -16.62
CA ILE A 189 3.84 -6.14 -16.11
C ILE A 189 3.70 -5.00 -15.12
N SER A 190 2.48 -4.48 -15.00
CA SER A 190 2.13 -3.48 -13.99
C SER A 190 1.81 -4.16 -12.66
N THR A 191 2.66 -3.91 -11.66
CA THR A 191 2.47 -4.37 -10.27
C THR A 191 1.18 -3.80 -9.65
N THR A 192 0.76 -2.59 -10.04
CA THR A 192 -0.48 -1.99 -9.54
C THR A 192 -1.72 -2.73 -10.04
N HIS A 193 -1.72 -3.18 -11.30
CA HIS A 193 -2.81 -4.01 -11.84
C HIS A 193 -2.87 -5.37 -11.15
N CYS A 194 -1.71 -5.98 -10.88
CA CYS A 194 -1.65 -7.23 -10.12
C CYS A 194 -2.24 -7.04 -8.71
N LYS A 195 -1.86 -5.98 -8.02
CA LYS A 195 -2.30 -5.71 -6.65
C LYS A 195 -3.79 -5.40 -6.58
N VAL A 196 -4.28 -4.46 -7.38
CA VAL A 196 -5.71 -4.13 -7.45
C VAL A 196 -6.55 -5.34 -7.88
N GLY A 197 -6.06 -6.13 -8.85
CA GLY A 197 -6.72 -7.37 -9.27
C GLY A 197 -6.84 -8.39 -8.14
N SER A 198 -5.77 -8.60 -7.36
CA SER A 198 -5.80 -9.47 -6.18
C SER A 198 -6.75 -8.96 -5.09
N VAL A 199 -6.75 -7.65 -4.84
CA VAL A 199 -7.67 -7.00 -3.89
C VAL A 199 -9.14 -7.23 -4.28
N VAL A 200 -9.49 -6.96 -5.54
CA VAL A 200 -10.85 -7.15 -6.06
C VAL A 200 -11.25 -8.62 -6.03
N PHE A 201 -10.34 -9.53 -6.41
CA PHE A 201 -10.59 -10.96 -6.37
C PHE A 201 -10.89 -11.43 -4.94
N VAL A 202 -10.01 -11.13 -3.99
CA VAL A 202 -10.20 -11.56 -2.59
C VAL A 202 -11.42 -10.89 -1.97
N GLY A 203 -11.66 -9.60 -2.21
CA GLY A 203 -12.85 -8.90 -1.71
C GLY A 203 -14.16 -9.49 -2.24
N TYR A 204 -14.19 -9.89 -3.52
CA TYR A 204 -15.35 -10.53 -4.12
C TYR A 204 -15.69 -11.89 -3.48
N PHE A 205 -14.67 -12.70 -3.18
CA PHE A 205 -14.84 -14.04 -2.62
C PHE A 205 -15.00 -14.05 -1.09
N SER A 206 -14.38 -13.10 -0.38
CA SER A 206 -14.42 -13.03 1.10
C SER A 206 -15.72 -12.44 1.64
N THR A 207 -16.25 -11.39 0.99
CA THR A 207 -17.36 -10.58 1.54
C THR A 207 -18.59 -10.55 0.60
N SER A 208 -18.63 -11.47 -0.39
CA SER A 208 -19.61 -11.48 -1.48
C SER A 208 -19.56 -10.22 -2.37
N LYS A 209 -20.38 -10.18 -3.43
CA LYS A 209 -20.44 -9.07 -4.44
C LYS A 209 -20.53 -7.65 -3.87
N LYS A 210 -21.05 -7.49 -2.65
CA LYS A 210 -21.21 -6.19 -1.97
C LYS A 210 -19.95 -5.72 -1.24
N GLY A 211 -18.95 -6.59 -1.08
CA GLY A 211 -17.68 -6.26 -0.42
C GLY A 211 -16.71 -5.43 -1.25
N VAL A 212 -16.98 -5.22 -2.55
CA VAL A 212 -16.14 -4.42 -3.44
C VAL A 212 -16.93 -3.23 -3.97
N ASP A 213 -16.36 -2.03 -3.89
CA ASP A 213 -16.93 -0.84 -4.55
C ASP A 213 -16.64 -0.89 -6.06
N TRP A 214 -17.63 -1.36 -6.82
CA TRP A 214 -17.58 -1.45 -8.28
C TRP A 214 -17.55 -0.09 -8.99
N SER A 215 -18.07 0.97 -8.38
CA SER A 215 -18.02 2.31 -8.95
C SER A 215 -16.59 2.83 -8.90
N LEU A 216 -15.94 2.67 -7.75
CA LEU A 216 -14.54 3.03 -7.53
C LEU A 216 -13.62 2.21 -8.42
N PHE A 217 -13.79 0.89 -8.48
CA PHE A 217 -12.98 0.02 -9.35
C PHE A 217 -13.07 0.44 -10.83
N ARG A 218 -14.28 0.75 -11.31
CA ARG A 218 -14.48 1.24 -12.67
C ARG A 218 -13.79 2.59 -12.91
N ASN A 219 -13.83 3.50 -11.94
CA ASN A 219 -13.13 4.78 -12.02
C ASN A 219 -11.61 4.59 -12.11
N ILE A 220 -11.05 3.62 -11.37
CA ILE A 220 -9.63 3.25 -11.47
C ILE A 220 -9.29 2.78 -12.90
N ILE A 221 -10.09 1.89 -13.48
CA ILE A 221 -9.86 1.41 -14.85
C ILE A 221 -9.91 2.57 -15.86
N PHE A 222 -10.89 3.47 -15.74
CA PHE A 222 -10.95 4.65 -16.59
C PHE A 222 -9.72 5.56 -16.40
N ALA A 223 -9.26 5.75 -15.17
CA ALA A 223 -8.04 6.51 -14.91
C ALA A 223 -6.82 5.88 -15.60
N TRP A 224 -6.65 4.55 -15.54
CA TRP A 224 -5.57 3.88 -16.27
C TRP A 224 -5.66 4.03 -17.79
N ALA A 225 -6.86 3.90 -18.35
CA ALA A 225 -7.07 4.07 -19.78
C ALA A 225 -6.79 5.51 -20.26
N VAL A 226 -7.06 6.51 -19.42
CA VAL A 226 -6.88 7.94 -19.74
C VAL A 226 -5.44 8.41 -19.48
N THR A 227 -4.77 7.89 -18.45
CA THR A 227 -3.40 8.28 -18.10
C THR A 227 -2.38 7.93 -19.20
N VAL A 228 -2.50 6.77 -19.84
CA VAL A 228 -1.61 6.34 -20.93
C VAL A 228 -1.58 7.33 -22.10
N PRO A 229 -2.70 7.65 -22.78
CA PRO A 229 -2.69 8.58 -23.91
C PRO A 229 -2.27 9.98 -23.50
N ILE A 230 -2.70 10.47 -22.33
CA ILE A 230 -2.28 11.79 -21.85
C ILE A 230 -0.76 11.84 -21.64
N SER A 231 -0.17 10.82 -21.01
CA SER A 231 1.28 10.75 -20.80
C SER A 231 2.05 10.70 -22.13
N ALA A 232 1.55 9.92 -23.10
CA ALA A 232 2.14 9.81 -24.42
C ALA A 232 2.07 11.14 -25.19
N MET A 233 0.92 11.83 -25.15
CA MET A 233 0.74 13.13 -25.81
C MET A 233 1.63 14.21 -25.20
N LEU A 234 1.72 14.28 -23.87
CA LEU A 234 2.60 15.21 -23.18
C LEU A 234 4.07 14.96 -23.52
N SER A 235 4.50 13.70 -23.47
CA SER A 235 5.88 13.32 -23.85
C SER A 235 6.18 13.69 -25.30
N ALA A 236 5.29 13.36 -26.25
CA ALA A 236 5.44 13.71 -27.65
C ALA A 236 5.49 15.23 -27.89
N GLY A 237 4.64 16.00 -27.21
CA GLY A 237 4.60 17.46 -27.31
C GLY A 237 5.87 18.12 -26.79
N ILE A 238 6.40 17.66 -25.65
CA ILE A 238 7.67 18.16 -25.09
C ILE A 238 8.83 17.82 -26.04
N MET A 239 8.90 16.58 -26.53
CA MET A 239 9.96 16.17 -27.47
C MET A 239 9.90 16.95 -28.78
N PHE A 240 8.71 17.19 -29.33
CA PHE A 240 8.54 18.02 -30.52
C PHE A 240 9.03 19.44 -30.29
N SER A 241 8.68 20.03 -29.14
CA SER A 241 9.10 21.39 -28.77
C SER A 241 10.62 21.50 -28.59
N LEU A 242 11.24 20.52 -27.92
CA LEU A 242 12.70 20.47 -27.75
C LEU A 242 13.42 20.30 -29.09
N ARG A 243 12.92 19.41 -29.95
CA ARG A 243 13.50 19.21 -31.29
C ARG A 243 13.43 20.49 -32.12
N TRP A 244 12.31 21.20 -32.07
CA TRP A 244 12.16 22.46 -32.78
C TRP A 244 13.12 23.54 -32.25
N ALA A 245 13.27 23.63 -30.92
CA ALA A 245 14.17 24.59 -30.30
C ALA A 245 15.67 24.32 -30.54
N ILE A 246 16.08 23.06 -30.69
CA ILE A 246 17.49 22.67 -30.90
C ILE A 246 17.90 22.70 -32.38
N LEU A 247 16.97 22.46 -33.30
CA LEU A 247 17.25 22.41 -34.75
C LEU A 247 17.03 23.76 -35.47
N LEU A 248 16.60 24.81 -34.75
CA LEU A 248 16.58 26.20 -35.20
C LEU A 248 17.87 26.91 -34.77
#